data_AF-G9II54-F1
#
_entry.id   AF-G9II54-F1
#
_cell.length_a   1.000
_cell.length_b   1.000
_cell.length_c   1.000
_cell.angle_alpha   90.00
_cell.angle_beta   90.00
_cell.angle_gamma   90.00
#
_symmetry.space_group_name_H-M   'P 1'
#
loop_
_entity.id
_entity.type
_entity.pdbx_description
1 polymer ?
#
loop_
_entity_poly.entity_id
_entity_poly.type
_entity_poly.pdbx_seq_one_letter_code
_entity_poly.pdbx_strand_id
1 'polypeptide(L)'
;SCETHPLFVDLINDCRAHFTPDSEDRELYNASWSRPIVNMSALLNSSQTVKEWSPSNYSPWHFYPDKSVGMWGHTKMLPSSGYIWVLGSMYEEAKYSLAEMVNARWLDARTRALFVEWTTYNANTNLFCVVTFLMETPASGGMLKLPEVQAVRLHRYAANYKLFVVIREILFVLALFFVMYREYLRYKPIGFRKYLSDKWSLLEIAIILNCYVSAGLYIYRYVITKQLFKQMR
;
A
#
# COMPACT_ATOMS: atom_id res chain seq x y z
N SER A 1 7.37 -8.16 21.93
CA SER A 1 7.48 -9.06 23.10
C SER A 1 6.71 -8.46 24.28
N CYS A 2 6.27 -9.29 25.22
CA CYS A 2 5.59 -8.85 26.45
C CYS A 2 6.04 -9.75 27.61
N GLU A 3 6.12 -9.17 28.82
CA GLU A 3 6.42 -9.89 30.05
C GLU A 3 5.12 -10.21 30.81
N THR A 4 4.99 -11.45 31.26
CA THR A 4 3.91 -11.87 32.15
C THR A 4 4.18 -11.38 33.56
N HIS A 5 3.14 -10.93 34.27
CA HIS A 5 3.28 -10.50 35.66
C HIS A 5 3.82 -11.66 36.54
N PRO A 6 4.76 -11.39 37.48
CA PRO A 6 5.46 -12.44 38.25
C PRO A 6 4.55 -13.48 38.93
N LEU A 7 3.38 -13.06 39.42
CA LEU A 7 2.40 -13.94 40.06
C LEU A 7 1.73 -14.97 39.13
N PHE A 8 1.77 -14.75 37.81
CA PHE A 8 1.10 -15.60 36.82
C PHE A 8 2.08 -16.31 35.88
N VAL A 9 3.39 -16.22 36.14
CA VAL A 9 4.43 -16.85 35.31
C VAL A 9 4.25 -18.36 35.23
N ASP A 10 3.82 -19.00 36.33
CA ASP A 10 3.60 -20.45 36.38
C ASP A 10 2.33 -20.90 35.64
N LEU A 11 1.41 -19.97 35.35
CA LEU A 11 0.12 -20.25 34.71
C LEU A 11 0.09 -19.85 33.23
N ILE A 12 0.83 -18.80 32.86
CA ILE A 12 0.80 -18.19 31.52
C ILE A 12 2.20 -18.29 30.91
N ASN A 13 2.37 -19.22 29.98
CA ASN A 13 3.66 -19.48 29.32
C ASN A 13 3.90 -18.65 28.05
N ASP A 14 2.89 -17.91 27.54
CA ASP A 14 2.98 -17.13 26.30
C ASP A 14 2.25 -15.78 26.47
N CYS A 15 2.97 -14.66 26.36
CA CYS A 15 2.36 -13.32 26.32
C CYS A 15 2.35 -12.76 24.90
N ARG A 16 1.20 -12.21 24.51
CA ARG A 16 0.96 -11.65 23.18
C ARG A 16 0.75 -10.15 23.26
N ALA A 17 1.82 -9.39 23.03
CA ALA A 17 1.80 -7.93 23.07
C ALA A 17 0.95 -7.32 21.94
N HIS A 18 0.44 -6.11 22.16
CA HIS A 18 -0.09 -5.29 21.06
C HIS A 18 1.01 -5.01 20.05
N PHE A 19 0.69 -5.12 18.76
CA PHE A 19 1.65 -4.76 17.72
C PHE A 19 1.88 -3.25 17.68
N THR A 20 3.16 -2.90 17.76
CA THR A 20 3.77 -1.60 17.46
C THR A 20 4.79 -1.78 16.32
N PRO A 21 5.13 -0.72 15.57
CA PRO A 21 6.13 -0.81 14.49
C PRO A 21 7.49 -1.37 14.93
N ASP A 22 7.92 -1.08 16.16
CA ASP A 22 9.19 -1.57 16.71
C ASP A 22 9.14 -3.05 17.12
N SER A 23 7.93 -3.59 17.31
CA SER A 23 7.71 -4.99 17.68
C SER A 23 7.52 -5.91 16.47
N GLU A 24 7.64 -5.38 15.26
CA GLU A 24 7.54 -6.14 14.02
C GLU A 24 8.65 -7.19 13.93
N ASP A 25 8.26 -8.43 13.65
CA ASP A 25 9.21 -9.52 13.42
C ASP A 25 9.83 -9.38 12.02
N ARG A 26 11.16 -9.27 11.99
CA ARG A 26 11.98 -9.12 10.77
C ARG A 26 13.05 -10.20 10.64
N GLU A 27 12.94 -11.27 11.43
CA GLU A 27 13.92 -12.34 11.45
C GLU A 27 13.83 -13.22 10.19
N LEU A 28 14.85 -14.06 9.97
CA LEU A 28 14.84 -15.03 8.88
C LEU A 28 14.52 -16.41 9.44
N TYR A 29 13.54 -17.07 8.84
CA TYR A 29 13.11 -18.40 9.24
C TYR A 29 13.42 -19.44 8.17
N ASN A 30 13.42 -20.71 8.58
CA ASN A 30 13.55 -21.84 7.66
C ASN A 30 12.41 -22.82 7.88
N ALA A 31 11.46 -22.86 6.96
CA ALA A 31 10.33 -23.81 6.92
C ALA A 31 9.37 -23.82 8.13
N SER A 32 9.67 -23.11 9.23
CA SER A 32 8.79 -22.98 10.40
C SER A 32 9.15 -21.77 11.28
N TRP A 33 8.17 -21.28 12.05
CA TRP A 33 8.32 -20.17 13.03
C TRP A 33 9.07 -20.52 14.32
N SER A 34 9.73 -21.69 14.39
CA SER A 34 10.22 -22.23 15.66
C SER A 34 11.57 -21.64 16.08
N ARG A 35 12.48 -21.37 15.13
CA ARG A 35 13.80 -20.78 15.40
C ARG A 35 14.28 -19.94 14.20
N PRO A 36 14.72 -18.69 14.43
CA PRO A 36 15.35 -17.89 13.39
C PRO A 36 16.75 -18.42 13.05
N ILE A 37 17.22 -18.11 11.86
CA ILE A 37 18.57 -18.43 11.40
C ILE A 37 19.57 -17.47 12.06
N VAL A 38 20.31 -17.94 13.06
CA VAL A 38 21.26 -17.13 13.86
C VAL A 38 22.66 -17.04 13.21
N ASN A 39 23.04 -17.99 12.35
CA ASN A 39 24.40 -18.07 11.79
C ASN A 39 24.58 -17.14 10.57
N MET A 40 25.14 -15.96 10.83
CA MET A 40 25.46 -14.92 9.84
C MET A 40 26.48 -15.34 8.77
N SER A 41 27.26 -16.41 9.00
CA SER A 41 28.20 -16.98 8.02
C SER A 41 27.52 -17.71 6.85
N ALA A 42 26.30 -18.22 7.02
CA ALA A 42 25.51 -18.77 5.91
C ALA A 42 24.96 -17.67 5.00
N LEU A 43 24.68 -16.48 5.57
CA LEU A 43 24.18 -15.30 4.86
C LEU A 43 25.28 -14.56 4.08
N LEU A 44 26.55 -14.66 4.48
CA LEU A 44 27.67 -14.02 3.76
C LEU A 44 28.12 -14.80 2.51
N ASN A 45 27.87 -16.11 2.46
CA ASN A 45 28.15 -16.94 1.28
C ASN A 45 27.02 -16.89 0.24
N SER A 46 25.80 -16.57 0.66
CA SER A 46 24.74 -16.18 -0.26
C SER A 46 24.79 -14.66 -0.44
N SER A 47 25.17 -14.17 -1.61
CA SER A 47 24.95 -12.78 -2.02
C SER A 47 23.44 -12.43 -2.18
N GLN A 48 22.61 -12.91 -1.27
CA GLN A 48 21.23 -12.49 -1.04
C GLN A 48 21.26 -11.40 0.03
N THR A 49 21.88 -10.27 -0.30
CA THR A 49 21.27 -9.00 0.10
C THR A 49 19.81 -9.11 -0.31
N VAL A 50 18.88 -8.86 0.63
CA VAL A 50 17.43 -8.95 0.40
C VAL A 50 17.11 -8.31 -0.96
N LYS A 51 16.98 -9.16 -1.99
CA LYS A 51 16.81 -8.67 -3.35
C LYS A 51 15.39 -8.12 -3.42
N GLU A 52 15.29 -7.01 -4.12
CA GLU A 52 14.03 -6.44 -4.57
C GLU A 52 13.09 -7.56 -5.06
N TRP A 53 11.81 -7.49 -4.68
CA TRP A 53 10.81 -8.52 -4.91
C TRP A 53 10.87 -9.06 -6.36
N SER A 54 11.00 -10.39 -6.52
CA SER A 54 10.99 -11.04 -7.83
C SER A 54 10.14 -12.33 -7.80
N PRO A 55 9.32 -12.61 -8.83
CA PRO A 55 8.39 -13.75 -8.82
C PRO A 55 9.04 -15.14 -8.75
N SER A 56 10.33 -15.25 -9.09
CA SER A 56 11.04 -16.53 -9.26
C SER A 56 11.91 -16.96 -8.07
N ASN A 57 12.11 -16.10 -7.07
CA ASN A 57 12.94 -16.38 -5.88
C ASN A 57 12.20 -15.95 -4.60
N TYR A 58 11.01 -16.52 -4.40
CA TYR A 58 10.17 -16.23 -3.24
C TYR A 58 10.33 -17.31 -2.16
N SER A 59 10.54 -16.90 -0.91
CA SER A 59 10.48 -17.79 0.26
C SER A 59 9.49 -17.23 1.28
N PRO A 60 8.46 -18.00 1.69
CA PRO A 60 7.46 -17.55 2.66
C PRO A 60 8.00 -17.30 4.07
N TRP A 61 9.26 -17.63 4.30
CA TRP A 61 9.94 -17.54 5.58
C TRP A 61 10.93 -16.36 5.66
N HIS A 62 10.99 -15.54 4.61
CA HIS A 62 11.84 -14.35 4.54
C HIS A 62 11.00 -13.08 4.71
N PHE A 63 11.53 -12.12 5.48
CA PHE A 63 10.92 -10.81 5.62
C PHE A 63 11.18 -9.94 4.40
N TYR A 64 10.13 -9.36 3.83
CA TYR A 64 10.21 -8.45 2.70
C TYR A 64 9.93 -7.01 3.16
N PRO A 65 10.95 -6.12 3.13
CA PRO A 65 10.73 -4.72 3.41
C PRO A 65 9.98 -4.08 2.24
N ASP A 66 8.89 -3.40 2.53
CA ASP A 66 8.17 -2.58 1.58
C ASP A 66 8.20 -1.12 2.04
N LYS A 67 8.36 -0.20 1.09
CA LYS A 67 8.36 1.25 1.31
C LYS A 67 7.01 1.88 0.96
N SER A 68 6.05 1.08 0.52
CA SER A 68 4.70 1.57 0.25
C SER A 68 3.99 2.03 1.53
N VAL A 69 2.96 2.85 1.34
CA VAL A 69 2.19 3.40 2.46
C VAL A 69 1.34 2.27 3.05
N GLY A 70 1.46 2.05 4.36
CA GLY A 70 0.66 1.06 5.08
C GLY A 70 -0.85 1.30 4.99
N MET A 71 -1.63 0.24 5.25
CA MET A 71 -3.09 0.29 5.23
C MET A 71 -3.65 0.63 6.62
N TRP A 72 -4.70 1.44 6.66
CA TRP A 72 -5.44 1.68 7.90
C TRP A 72 -6.35 0.48 8.20
N GLY A 73 -6.06 -0.24 9.29
CA GLY A 73 -6.92 -1.28 9.85
C GLY A 73 -8.02 -0.69 10.75
N HIS A 74 -8.71 -1.57 11.47
CA HIS A 74 -9.78 -1.16 12.41
C HIS A 74 -9.22 -0.40 13.60
N THR A 75 -8.07 -0.84 14.11
CA THR A 75 -7.50 -0.28 15.36
C THR A 75 -6.29 0.61 15.10
N LYS A 76 -5.55 0.36 14.01
CA LYS A 76 -4.25 1.01 13.76
C LYS A 76 -3.82 0.94 12.30
N MET A 77 -2.81 1.74 11.97
CA MET A 77 -2.09 1.62 10.70
C MET A 77 -1.19 0.38 10.73
N LEU A 78 -1.28 -0.43 9.69
CA LEU A 78 -0.51 -1.65 9.50
C LEU A 78 0.52 -1.42 8.39
N PRO A 79 1.77 -1.86 8.56
CA PRO A 79 2.79 -1.71 7.52
C PRO A 79 2.46 -2.60 6.32
N SER A 80 3.02 -2.25 5.16
CA SER A 80 2.97 -3.09 3.95
C SER A 80 4.13 -4.09 3.88
N SER A 81 5.05 -4.04 4.84
CA SER A 81 6.13 -5.02 4.99
C SER A 81 5.66 -6.28 5.70
N GLY A 82 6.34 -7.40 5.44
CA GLY A 82 6.07 -8.64 6.14
C GLY A 82 6.53 -9.88 5.39
N TYR A 83 5.96 -11.00 5.78
CA TYR A 83 6.11 -12.29 5.12
C TYR A 83 4.96 -12.48 4.13
N ILE A 84 5.23 -13.11 2.99
CA ILE A 84 4.27 -13.25 1.89
C ILE A 84 4.07 -14.76 1.63
N TRP A 85 2.98 -15.15 1.00
CA TRP A 85 2.85 -16.49 0.45
C TRP A 85 2.20 -16.37 -0.92
N VAL A 86 2.93 -16.73 -1.97
CA VAL A 86 2.42 -16.63 -3.34
C VAL A 86 1.56 -17.85 -3.63
N LEU A 87 0.30 -17.61 -3.97
CA LEU A 87 -0.68 -18.67 -4.25
C LEU A 87 -0.50 -19.28 -5.65
N GLY A 88 0.04 -18.51 -6.61
CA GLY A 88 0.08 -18.93 -8.01
C GLY A 88 -1.11 -18.41 -8.80
N SER A 89 -1.11 -18.69 -10.10
CA SER A 89 -2.06 -18.09 -11.05
C SER A 89 -3.21 -19.03 -11.41
N MET A 90 -2.98 -20.33 -11.27
CA MET A 90 -3.97 -21.37 -11.56
C MET A 90 -4.66 -21.85 -10.27
N TYR A 91 -5.88 -22.36 -10.42
CA TYR A 91 -6.65 -22.88 -9.29
C TYR A 91 -5.94 -24.02 -8.55
N GLU A 92 -5.37 -24.99 -9.28
CA GLU A 92 -4.68 -26.13 -8.65
C GLU A 92 -3.39 -25.71 -7.93
N GLU A 93 -2.65 -24.74 -8.49
CA GLU A 93 -1.49 -24.14 -7.82
C GLU A 93 -1.90 -23.47 -6.51
N ALA A 94 -2.92 -22.60 -6.55
CA ALA A 94 -3.44 -21.90 -5.39
C ALA A 94 -3.93 -22.86 -4.31
N LYS A 95 -4.64 -23.92 -4.71
CA LYS A 95 -5.11 -24.96 -3.80
C LYS A 95 -3.96 -25.71 -3.13
N TYR A 96 -2.94 -26.09 -3.90
CA TYR A 96 -1.75 -26.76 -3.38
C TYR A 96 -0.98 -25.85 -2.41
N SER A 97 -0.71 -24.60 -2.80
CA SER A 97 -0.01 -23.62 -1.97
C SER A 97 -0.78 -23.29 -0.68
N LEU A 98 -2.11 -23.23 -0.72
CA LEU A 98 -2.94 -23.09 0.48
C LEU A 98 -2.80 -24.30 1.42
N ALA A 99 -2.81 -25.52 0.86
CA ALA A 99 -2.64 -26.73 1.66
C ALA A 99 -1.27 -26.77 2.34
N GLU A 100 -0.20 -26.38 1.62
CA GLU A 100 1.14 -26.24 2.19
C GLU A 100 1.20 -25.18 3.29
N MET A 101 0.61 -24.00 3.07
CA MET A 101 0.57 -22.92 4.06
C MET A 101 -0.14 -23.35 5.36
N VAL A 102 -1.25 -24.09 5.23
CA VAL A 102 -1.99 -24.66 6.37
C VAL A 102 -1.18 -25.73 7.08
N ASN A 103 -0.57 -26.66 6.34
CA ASN A 103 0.27 -27.72 6.90
C ASN A 103 1.49 -27.16 7.64
N ALA A 104 2.08 -26.09 7.12
CA ALA A 104 3.20 -25.38 7.73
C ALA A 104 2.80 -24.52 8.94
N ARG A 105 1.50 -24.38 9.23
CA ARG A 105 0.97 -23.46 10.26
C ARG A 105 1.54 -22.06 10.11
N TRP A 106 1.57 -21.58 8.86
CA TRP A 106 2.19 -20.29 8.53
C TRP A 106 1.46 -19.12 9.19
N LEU A 107 0.15 -19.24 9.43
CA LEU A 107 -0.61 -18.32 10.27
C LEU A 107 -0.68 -18.87 11.69
N ASP A 108 -0.26 -18.06 12.65
CA ASP A 108 -0.22 -18.42 14.07
C ASP A 108 -0.93 -17.37 14.94
N ALA A 109 -0.93 -17.57 16.25
CA ALA A 109 -1.57 -16.65 17.17
C ALA A 109 -0.81 -15.32 17.37
N ARG A 110 0.40 -15.19 16.80
CA ARG A 110 1.23 -13.98 16.82
C ARG A 110 1.04 -13.15 15.56
N THR A 111 0.47 -13.73 14.51
CA THR A 111 0.04 -13.02 13.31
C THR A 111 -0.94 -11.92 13.71
N ARG A 112 -0.67 -10.67 13.32
CA ARG A 112 -1.45 -9.47 13.70
C ARG A 112 -2.30 -8.90 12.58
N ALA A 113 -1.86 -9.12 11.36
CA ALA A 113 -2.58 -8.74 10.16
C ALA A 113 -2.26 -9.76 9.07
N LEU A 114 -3.28 -10.13 8.31
CA LEU A 114 -3.15 -10.89 7.08
C LEU A 114 -3.75 -10.06 5.96
N PHE A 115 -2.95 -9.84 4.92
CA PHE A 115 -3.37 -9.24 3.66
C PHE A 115 -3.53 -10.34 2.63
N VAL A 116 -4.71 -10.47 2.05
CA VAL A 116 -4.95 -11.30 0.87
C VAL A 116 -5.24 -10.38 -0.29
N GLU A 117 -4.30 -10.29 -1.23
CA GLU A 117 -4.32 -9.30 -2.30
C GLU A 117 -4.32 -9.97 -3.67
N TRP A 118 -5.19 -9.49 -4.56
CA TRP A 118 -5.15 -9.86 -5.95
C TRP A 118 -5.65 -8.71 -6.82
N THR A 119 -5.15 -8.67 -8.05
CA THR A 119 -5.58 -7.69 -9.05
C THR A 119 -6.21 -8.41 -10.23
N THR A 120 -7.39 -7.96 -10.64
CA THR A 120 -8.07 -8.45 -11.84
C THR A 120 -8.22 -7.34 -12.87
N TYR A 121 -8.18 -7.68 -14.15
CA TYR A 121 -8.39 -6.73 -15.24
C TYR A 121 -9.66 -7.08 -16.01
N ASN A 122 -10.58 -6.12 -16.11
CA ASN A 122 -11.78 -6.24 -16.92
C ASN A 122 -11.57 -5.54 -18.27
N ALA A 123 -11.43 -6.33 -19.34
CA ALA A 123 -11.20 -5.83 -20.70
C ALA A 123 -12.39 -5.02 -21.26
N ASN A 124 -13.63 -5.32 -20.85
CA ASN A 124 -14.82 -4.65 -21.35
C ASN A 124 -14.92 -3.19 -20.86
N THR A 125 -14.54 -2.95 -19.60
CA THR A 125 -14.58 -1.61 -18.98
C THR A 125 -13.22 -0.92 -18.94
N ASN A 126 -12.15 -1.66 -19.27
CA ASN A 126 -10.75 -1.24 -19.15
C ASN A 126 -10.46 -0.68 -17.75
N LEU A 127 -10.81 -1.48 -16.74
CA LEU A 127 -10.59 -1.20 -15.33
C LEU A 127 -9.78 -2.34 -14.71
N PHE A 128 -8.75 -1.97 -13.97
CA PHE A 128 -8.09 -2.86 -13.02
C PHE A 128 -8.86 -2.78 -11.71
N CYS A 129 -9.17 -3.92 -11.12
CA CYS A 129 -9.78 -4.02 -9.81
C CYS A 129 -8.72 -4.63 -8.88
N VAL A 130 -8.20 -3.78 -7.99
CA VAL A 130 -7.29 -4.20 -6.92
C VAL A 130 -8.16 -4.53 -5.72
N VAL A 131 -8.08 -5.77 -5.27
CA VAL A 131 -8.82 -6.24 -4.10
C VAL A 131 -7.82 -6.57 -3.02
N THR A 132 -8.00 -5.94 -1.87
CA THR A 132 -7.24 -6.23 -0.65
C THR A 132 -8.22 -6.65 0.42
N PHE A 133 -8.08 -7.88 0.89
CA PHE A 133 -8.81 -8.38 2.04
C PHE A 133 -7.90 -8.39 3.25
N LEU A 134 -8.12 -7.45 4.17
CA LEU A 134 -7.38 -7.34 5.41
C LEU A 134 -8.10 -8.09 6.54
N MET A 135 -7.34 -8.87 7.28
CA MET A 135 -7.79 -9.53 8.51
C MET A 135 -6.86 -9.16 9.65
N GLU A 136 -7.36 -8.35 10.59
CA GLU A 136 -6.62 -7.86 11.76
C GLU A 136 -6.96 -8.68 13.01
N THR A 137 -5.94 -9.08 13.76
CA THR A 137 -6.04 -9.89 14.98
C THR A 137 -5.50 -9.09 16.18
N PRO A 138 -6.37 -8.43 16.97
CA PRO A 138 -5.93 -7.64 18.10
C PRO A 138 -5.32 -8.51 19.21
N ALA A 139 -4.61 -7.90 20.16
CA ALA A 139 -3.95 -8.63 21.26
C ALA A 139 -4.94 -9.40 22.15
N SER A 140 -6.17 -8.91 22.26
CA SER A 140 -7.29 -9.57 22.93
C SER A 140 -7.80 -10.84 22.21
N GLY A 141 -7.32 -11.11 20.99
CA GLY A 141 -7.82 -12.18 20.13
C GLY A 141 -9.02 -11.77 19.27
N GLY A 142 -9.57 -12.74 18.53
CA GLY A 142 -10.59 -12.49 17.50
C GLY A 142 -10.00 -12.01 16.17
N MET A 143 -10.83 -11.99 15.12
CA MET A 143 -10.42 -11.55 13.77
C MET A 143 -11.39 -10.49 13.25
N LEU A 144 -10.87 -9.30 12.98
CA LEU A 144 -11.59 -8.19 12.38
C LEU A 144 -11.30 -8.19 10.87
N LYS A 145 -12.35 -8.20 10.05
CA LYS A 145 -12.23 -8.27 8.59
C LYS A 145 -12.49 -6.88 7.99
N LEU A 146 -11.69 -6.50 7.00
CA LEU A 146 -11.83 -5.26 6.26
C LEU A 146 -11.58 -5.54 4.77
N PRO A 147 -12.63 -5.75 3.95
CA PRO A 147 -12.49 -5.83 2.51
C PRO A 147 -12.37 -4.43 1.91
N GLU A 148 -11.34 -4.20 1.09
CA GLU A 148 -11.16 -3.00 0.29
C GLU A 148 -11.09 -3.36 -1.19
N VAL A 149 -11.89 -2.67 -2.01
CA VAL A 149 -11.96 -2.89 -3.46
C VAL A 149 -11.76 -1.55 -4.16
N GLN A 150 -10.68 -1.44 -4.92
CA GLN A 150 -10.33 -0.24 -5.67
C GLN A 150 -10.36 -0.49 -7.17
N ALA A 151 -11.25 0.21 -7.88
CA ALA A 151 -11.31 0.18 -9.32
C ALA A 151 -10.48 1.33 -9.92
N VAL A 152 -9.43 0.98 -10.67
CA VAL A 152 -8.43 1.92 -11.19
C VAL A 152 -8.31 1.77 -12.70
N ARG A 153 -8.46 2.89 -13.43
CA ARG A 153 -8.14 2.95 -14.86
C ARG A 153 -6.69 3.35 -15.07
N LEU A 154 -5.81 2.39 -15.30
CA LEU A 154 -4.41 2.65 -15.64
C LEU A 154 -4.25 3.12 -17.10
N HIS A 155 -4.94 2.46 -18.04
CA HIS A 155 -4.94 2.88 -19.44
C HIS A 155 -6.04 3.92 -19.70
N ARG A 156 -5.72 5.19 -19.45
CA ARG A 156 -6.70 6.30 -19.49
C ARG A 156 -7.20 6.63 -20.90
N TYR A 157 -6.32 6.57 -21.89
CA TYR A 157 -6.64 6.83 -23.29
C TYR A 157 -7.19 5.56 -23.95
N ALA A 158 -8.35 5.08 -23.49
CA ALA A 158 -9.08 4.00 -24.15
C ALA A 158 -9.81 4.53 -25.39
N ALA A 159 -9.71 3.85 -26.54
CA ALA A 159 -10.17 4.35 -27.85
C ALA A 159 -11.54 5.06 -27.82
N ASN A 160 -12.50 4.54 -27.06
CA ASN A 160 -13.88 5.05 -27.01
C ASN A 160 -14.04 6.40 -26.28
N TYR A 161 -13.09 6.81 -25.41
CA TYR A 161 -13.20 8.02 -24.59
C TYR A 161 -12.01 8.98 -24.69
N LYS A 162 -11.03 8.70 -25.58
CA LYS A 162 -9.81 9.52 -25.72
C LYS A 162 -10.11 11.00 -25.92
N LEU A 163 -10.94 11.31 -26.92
CA LEU A 163 -11.25 12.69 -27.29
C LEU A 163 -11.88 13.46 -26.12
N PHE A 164 -12.81 12.82 -25.42
CA PHE A 164 -13.47 13.42 -24.27
C PHE A 164 -12.52 13.72 -23.11
N VAL A 165 -11.57 12.81 -22.84
CA VAL A 165 -10.53 13.03 -21.82
C VAL A 165 -9.65 14.22 -22.20
N VAL A 166 -9.18 14.29 -23.46
CA VAL A 166 -8.33 15.39 -23.93
C VAL A 166 -9.05 16.74 -23.88
N ILE A 167 -10.32 16.80 -24.30
CA ILE A 167 -11.12 18.03 -24.21
C ILE A 167 -11.23 18.51 -22.76
N ARG A 168 -11.49 17.60 -21.81
CA ARG A 168 -11.54 17.94 -20.38
C ARG A 168 -10.20 18.44 -19.85
N GLU A 169 -9.09 17.85 -20.27
CA GLU A 169 -7.74 18.31 -19.89
C GLU A 169 -7.47 19.73 -20.41
N ILE A 170 -7.81 20.02 -21.67
CA ILE A 170 -7.68 21.36 -22.26
C ILE A 170 -8.55 22.37 -21.51
N LEU A 171 -9.82 22.04 -21.26
CA LEU A 171 -10.74 22.92 -20.52
C LEU A 171 -10.24 23.21 -19.11
N PHE A 172 -9.68 22.21 -18.42
CA PHE A 172 -9.10 22.40 -17.08
C PHE A 172 -7.93 23.39 -17.12
N VAL A 173 -7.02 23.24 -18.09
CA VAL A 173 -5.86 24.16 -18.25
C VAL A 173 -6.33 25.58 -18.56
N LEU A 174 -7.30 25.74 -19.47
CA LEU A 174 -7.88 27.05 -19.80
C LEU A 174 -8.56 27.70 -18.59
N ALA A 175 -9.33 26.93 -17.82
CA ALA A 175 -9.98 27.41 -16.61
C ALA A 175 -8.96 27.85 -15.56
N LEU A 176 -7.86 27.10 -15.39
CA LEU A 176 -6.78 27.47 -14.48
C LEU A 176 -6.13 28.80 -14.88
N PHE A 177 -5.81 28.99 -16.17
CA PHE A 177 -5.27 30.26 -16.65
C PHE A 177 -6.26 31.43 -16.47
N PHE A 178 -7.53 31.19 -16.72
CA PHE A 178 -8.58 32.20 -16.52
C PHE A 178 -8.67 32.64 -15.05
N VAL A 179 -8.74 31.69 -14.12
CA VAL A 179 -8.79 31.99 -12.67
C VAL A 179 -7.52 32.71 -12.23
N MET A 180 -6.34 32.26 -12.67
CA MET A 180 -5.06 32.93 -12.38
C MET A 180 -5.04 34.37 -12.87
N TYR A 181 -5.49 34.63 -14.11
CA TYR A 181 -5.54 35.97 -14.68
C TYR A 181 -6.52 36.87 -13.91
N ARG A 182 -7.70 36.34 -13.56
CA ARG A 182 -8.72 37.04 -12.78
C ARG A 182 -8.18 37.43 -11.40
N GLU A 183 -7.56 36.50 -10.68
CA GLU A 183 -6.99 36.77 -9.36
C GLU A 183 -5.80 37.73 -9.43
N TYR A 184 -4.98 37.65 -10.49
CA TYR A 184 -3.90 38.60 -10.71
C TYR A 184 -4.41 40.04 -10.89
N LEU A 185 -5.48 40.24 -11.68
CA LEU A 185 -6.10 41.55 -11.86
C LEU A 185 -6.71 42.09 -10.56
N ARG A 186 -7.25 41.21 -9.71
CA ARG A 186 -7.82 41.58 -8.40
C ARG A 186 -6.72 41.92 -7.38
N TYR A 187 -5.62 41.19 -7.40
CA TYR A 187 -4.47 41.40 -6.53
C TYR A 187 -3.76 42.74 -6.79
N LYS A 188 -3.55 43.09 -8.07
CA LYS A 188 -2.75 44.27 -8.48
C LYS A 188 -3.17 45.60 -7.82
N PRO A 189 -4.46 45.98 -7.75
CA PRO A 189 -4.88 47.24 -7.12
C PRO A 189 -4.98 47.17 -5.58
N ILE A 190 -5.27 46.01 -5.00
CA ILE A 190 -5.56 45.87 -3.55
C ILE A 190 -4.26 45.77 -2.74
N GLY A 191 -3.21 45.19 -3.33
CA GLY A 191 -1.94 44.94 -2.68
C GLY A 191 -1.96 43.72 -1.74
N PHE A 192 -0.78 43.14 -1.50
CA PHE A 192 -0.62 41.82 -0.87
C PHE A 192 -1.24 41.69 0.54
N ARG A 193 -1.03 42.67 1.42
CA ARG A 193 -1.47 42.58 2.82
C ARG A 193 -2.99 42.58 2.97
N LYS A 194 -3.69 43.42 2.21
CA LYS A 194 -5.17 43.48 2.23
C LYS A 194 -5.78 42.27 1.53
N TYR A 195 -5.14 41.79 0.45
CA TYR A 195 -5.55 40.59 -0.25
C TYR A 195 -5.51 39.35 0.65
N LEU A 196 -4.44 39.15 1.43
CA LEU A 196 -4.35 38.02 2.37
C LEU A 196 -5.26 38.15 3.61
N SER A 197 -5.70 39.36 3.94
CA SER A 197 -6.62 39.55 5.07
C SER A 197 -8.07 39.20 4.71
N ASP A 198 -8.41 39.16 3.42
CA ASP A 198 -9.74 38.80 2.94
C ASP A 198 -9.89 37.27 2.86
N LYS A 199 -10.89 36.74 3.57
CA LYS A 199 -11.14 35.29 3.62
C LYS A 199 -11.47 34.70 2.26
N TRP A 200 -12.14 35.45 1.38
CA TRP A 200 -12.48 34.99 0.03
C TRP A 200 -11.25 34.89 -0.86
N SER A 201 -10.36 35.87 -0.76
CA SER A 201 -9.08 35.87 -1.48
C SER A 201 -8.18 34.71 -1.03
N LEU A 202 -8.19 34.36 0.27
CA LEU A 202 -7.50 33.15 0.77
C LEU A 202 -8.10 31.85 0.21
N LEU A 203 -9.43 31.75 0.10
CA LEU A 203 -10.09 30.59 -0.50
C LEU A 203 -9.70 30.42 -1.97
N GLU A 204 -9.67 31.51 -2.74
CA GLU A 204 -9.25 31.47 -4.15
C GLU A 204 -7.79 31.02 -4.30
N ILE A 205 -6.88 31.52 -3.44
CA ILE A 205 -5.49 31.02 -3.40
C ILE A 205 -5.47 29.52 -3.09
N ALA A 206 -6.25 29.05 -2.12
CA ALA A 206 -6.30 27.62 -1.76
C ALA A 206 -6.80 26.75 -2.92
N ILE A 207 -7.80 27.21 -3.67
CA ILE A 207 -8.31 26.54 -4.87
C ILE A 207 -7.21 26.46 -5.95
N ILE A 208 -6.55 27.58 -6.24
CA ILE A 208 -5.44 27.64 -7.20
C ILE A 208 -4.33 26.66 -6.81
N LEU A 209 -3.90 26.68 -5.55
CA LEU A 209 -2.89 25.76 -5.03
C LEU A 209 -3.33 24.30 -5.18
N ASN A 210 -4.58 23.99 -4.85
CA ASN A 210 -5.14 22.65 -5.02
C ASN A 210 -5.14 22.21 -6.50
N CYS A 211 -5.46 23.11 -7.43
CA CYS A 211 -5.38 22.83 -8.86
C CYS A 211 -3.95 22.49 -9.30
N TYR A 212 -2.94 23.24 -8.84
CA TYR A 212 -1.54 22.95 -9.14
C TYR A 212 -1.08 21.62 -8.56
N VAL A 213 -1.40 21.34 -7.29
CA VAL A 213 -1.10 20.05 -6.65
C VAL A 213 -1.76 18.90 -7.40
N SER A 214 -3.04 19.04 -7.75
CA SER A 214 -3.80 18.06 -8.51
C SER A 214 -3.18 17.79 -9.88
N ALA A 215 -2.78 18.84 -10.60
CA ALA A 215 -2.08 18.70 -11.89
C ALA A 215 -0.72 18.01 -11.73
N GLY A 216 0.05 18.35 -10.70
CA GLY A 216 1.32 17.70 -10.39
C GLY A 216 1.16 16.21 -10.10
N LEU A 217 0.20 15.84 -9.23
CA LEU A 217 -0.13 14.45 -8.93
C LEU A 217 -0.63 13.69 -10.17
N TYR A 218 -1.40 14.36 -11.03
CA TYR A 218 -1.87 13.80 -12.29
C TYR A 218 -0.69 13.40 -13.20
N ILE A 219 0.26 14.31 -13.39
CA ILE A 219 1.45 14.07 -14.23
C ILE A 219 2.34 13.01 -13.60
N TYR A 220 2.59 13.08 -12.29
CA TYR A 220 3.39 12.11 -11.55
C TYR A 220 2.83 10.69 -11.71
N ARG A 221 1.52 10.51 -11.49
CA ARG A 221 0.84 9.23 -11.67
C ARG A 221 0.97 8.72 -13.11
N TYR A 222 0.85 9.60 -14.10
CA TYR A 222 1.01 9.24 -15.52
C TYR A 222 2.42 8.71 -15.81
N VAL A 223 3.47 9.38 -15.32
CA VAL A 223 4.87 8.98 -15.52
C VAL A 223 5.14 7.61 -14.89
N ILE A 224 4.73 7.40 -13.63
CA ILE A 224 4.91 6.12 -12.93
C ILE A 224 4.19 5.00 -13.65
N THR A 225 2.92 5.21 -14.00
CA THR A 225 2.13 4.19 -14.71
C THR A 225 2.84 3.77 -16.01
N LYS A 226 3.38 4.73 -16.76
CA LYS A 226 4.13 4.47 -18.00
C LYS A 226 5.43 3.69 -17.75
N GLN A 227 6.15 3.98 -16.65
CA GLN A 227 7.36 3.25 -16.27
C GLN A 227 7.04 1.80 -15.89
N LEU A 228 6.02 1.57 -15.07
CA LEU A 228 5.59 0.23 -14.65
C LEU A 228 5.17 -0.64 -15.84
N PHE A 229 4.39 -0.10 -16.78
CA PHE A 229 4.03 -0.84 -17.99
C PHE A 229 5.22 -1.19 -18.87
N LYS A 230 6.29 -0.38 -18.85
CA LYS A 230 7.52 -0.69 -19.59
C LYS A 230 8.32 -1.83 -18.93
N GLN A 231 8.26 -1.96 -17.61
CA GLN A 231 8.93 -3.04 -16.89
C GLN A 231 8.20 -4.38 -17.00
N MET A 232 6.87 -4.36 -17.14
CA MET A 232 6.07 -5.58 -17.33
C MET A 232 6.12 -6.16 -18.76
N ARG A 233 6.75 -5.47 -19.71
CA ARG A 233 6.88 -5.89 -21.11
C ARG A 233 8.30 -6.35 -21.41
#